data_AF-A0A660MWS7-F1
#
_entry.id   AF-A0A660MWS7-F1
#
_cell.length_a   1.000
_cell.length_b   1.000
_cell.length_c   1.000
_cell.angle_alpha   90.00
_cell.angle_beta   90.00
_cell.angle_gamma   90.00
#
_symmetry.space_group_name_H-M   'P 1'
#
loop_
_entity.id
_entity.type
_entity.pdbx_description
1 polymer ?
#
loop_
_entity_poly.entity_id
_entity_poly.type
_entity_poly.pdbx_seq_one_letter_code
_entity_poly.pdbx_strand_id
1 'polypeptide(L)'
;MIKSVEVLPGCIGCRNCENVCPKIFKVEGTSKVISHDYVGNETEILMAEAMCPVKVIKVEKEGNFTLTFKEAKLLDKKYLTSDIIELVLEKPKNFTFKPGQYVSLMFEDWKGKFSRQYSIAFDDEKTFTLTIRIGEKGRGAAQIKKLKIGKNIKFLGALGHFYLQNNKKEKYFISTGTGLAPFIAMGRHCDESVKKHFIIGGRKREDFYYAEHLAEIKNADIHYFASQQEADEKCKKGRVTDFLTNISKENSEVYLCGNPEMIKSVIEGLKKLGYDEKNIFSEGFTASGKNVGVLKEIFVNGNIPFVKEISWGIIIFAFILASLFAYKIGNETNYDDFLFFGNFNSFMFSISWWSVVFVMLIRPISDIFSKNNFLRKLKNFRKPLGILSSILIIVNFAGSWIFDPSLIVDYFTTIGRWNNLTALLARTSEITAVLLFLTSNLFSQKLLGKNWKRLQYLSYPYFITGAIAGVSYTDTTGAYFQYYGLVGVWVILWIIAFIKSHLNTKK
;
A
#
# COMPACT_ATOMS: atom_id res chain seq x y z
N MET A 1 -4.13 -31.15 2.57
CA MET A 1 -3.75 -30.65 3.90
C MET A 1 -2.46 -29.85 3.81
N ILE A 2 -2.23 -28.89 4.70
CA ILE A 2 -0.96 -28.15 4.75
C ILE A 2 0.07 -28.99 5.50
N LYS A 3 1.24 -29.22 4.87
CA LYS A 3 2.37 -29.96 5.44
C LYS A 3 3.30 -29.09 6.25
N SER A 4 3.71 -27.98 5.65
CA SER A 4 4.70 -27.09 6.21
C SER A 4 4.47 -25.66 5.74
N VAL A 5 4.87 -24.70 6.58
CA VAL A 5 4.81 -23.27 6.30
C VAL A 5 6.17 -22.69 6.61
N GLU A 6 6.79 -22.07 5.62
CA GLU A 6 8.13 -21.48 5.75
C GLU A 6 8.13 -20.01 5.33
N VAL A 7 8.99 -19.21 5.98
CA VAL A 7 9.27 -17.83 5.59
C VAL A 7 10.72 -17.75 5.11
N LEU A 8 10.90 -17.69 3.80
CA LEU A 8 12.21 -17.55 3.16
C LEU A 8 12.84 -16.18 3.47
N PRO A 9 14.18 -16.04 3.34
CA PRO A 9 14.86 -14.75 3.45
C PRO A 9 14.28 -13.72 2.47
N GLY A 10 14.25 -12.45 2.88
CA GLY A 10 13.76 -11.33 2.05
C GLY A 10 12.40 -10.76 2.45
N CYS A 11 11.85 -11.19 3.60
CA CYS A 11 10.65 -10.57 4.17
C CYS A 11 10.85 -9.05 4.41
N ILE A 12 9.87 -8.24 4.00
CA ILE A 12 9.90 -6.78 4.11
C ILE A 12 9.06 -6.23 5.29
N GLY A 13 8.57 -7.10 6.17
CA GLY A 13 7.83 -6.66 7.36
C GLY A 13 6.46 -6.03 7.11
N CYS A 14 5.82 -6.30 5.96
CA CYS A 14 4.55 -5.67 5.57
C CYS A 14 3.33 -6.03 6.44
N ARG A 15 3.45 -7.05 7.31
CA ARG A 15 2.39 -7.56 8.20
C ARG A 15 1.14 -8.14 7.54
N ASN A 16 1.12 -8.35 6.22
CA ASN A 16 -0.02 -8.97 5.55
C ASN A 16 -0.35 -10.35 6.12
N CYS A 17 0.68 -11.20 6.31
CA CYS A 17 0.51 -12.54 6.88
C CYS A 17 -0.03 -12.55 8.32
N GLU A 18 0.52 -11.71 9.19
CA GLU A 18 0.05 -11.55 10.58
C GLU A 18 -1.37 -11.00 10.63
N ASN A 19 -1.76 -10.06 9.77
CA ASN A 19 -3.12 -9.54 9.74
C ASN A 19 -4.16 -10.59 9.31
N VAL A 20 -3.73 -11.60 8.57
CA VAL A 20 -4.61 -12.58 7.91
C VAL A 20 -4.66 -13.86 8.73
N CYS A 21 -3.52 -14.29 9.25
CA CYS A 21 -3.40 -15.47 10.09
C CYS A 21 -2.49 -15.16 11.30
N PRO A 22 -2.97 -14.35 12.27
CA PRO A 22 -2.18 -13.94 13.43
C PRO A 22 -1.80 -15.11 14.35
N LYS A 23 -2.54 -16.23 14.29
CA LYS A 23 -2.23 -17.45 15.03
C LYS A 23 -0.94 -18.12 14.56
N ILE A 24 -0.61 -18.00 13.28
CA ILE A 24 0.53 -18.68 12.65
C ILE A 24 1.68 -17.71 12.42
N PHE A 25 1.42 -16.45 12.07
CA PHE A 25 2.46 -15.48 11.74
C PHE A 25 2.52 -14.31 12.72
N LYS A 26 3.75 -13.93 13.09
CA LYS A 26 4.04 -12.69 13.83
C LYS A 26 5.12 -11.89 13.13
N VAL A 27 4.98 -10.56 13.07
CA VAL A 27 5.95 -9.69 12.38
C VAL A 27 6.59 -8.66 13.33
N GLU A 28 7.84 -8.96 13.68
CA GLU A 28 8.75 -8.11 14.46
C GLU A 28 9.97 -7.76 13.58
N GLY A 29 9.77 -6.83 12.63
CA GLY A 29 10.73 -6.55 11.56
C GLY A 29 10.59 -7.51 10.37
N THR A 30 10.81 -8.80 10.59
CA THR A 30 10.52 -9.87 9.60
C THR A 30 9.42 -10.80 10.13
N SER A 31 8.74 -11.47 9.20
CA SER A 31 7.72 -12.47 9.54
C SER A 31 8.38 -13.73 10.08
N LYS A 32 7.78 -14.29 11.14
CA LYS A 32 8.15 -15.60 11.71
C LYS A 32 6.90 -16.45 11.84
N VAL A 33 7.05 -17.76 11.69
CA VAL A 33 6.02 -18.74 12.03
C VAL A 33 6.10 -18.99 13.53
N ILE A 34 5.01 -18.76 14.25
CA ILE A 34 4.92 -18.88 15.71
C ILE A 34 4.15 -20.12 16.18
N SER A 35 3.40 -20.76 15.29
CA SER A 35 2.62 -21.97 15.58
C SER A 35 2.56 -22.86 14.34
N HIS A 36 2.49 -24.17 14.56
CA HIS A 36 2.35 -25.21 13.53
C HIS A 36 0.95 -25.85 13.54
N ASP A 37 0.00 -25.23 14.23
CA ASP A 37 -1.40 -25.67 14.28
C ASP A 37 -2.16 -25.28 13.00
N TYR A 38 -1.91 -26.02 11.92
CA TYR A 38 -2.45 -25.70 10.60
C TYR A 38 -3.93 -26.06 10.42
N VAL A 39 -4.43 -26.99 11.23
CA VAL A 39 -5.80 -27.50 11.11
C VAL A 39 -6.80 -26.40 11.47
N GLY A 40 -7.72 -26.10 10.56
CA GLY A 40 -8.69 -25.00 10.72
C GLY A 40 -8.13 -23.60 10.44
N ASN A 41 -6.87 -23.47 9.99
CA ASN A 41 -6.26 -22.22 9.56
C ASN A 41 -5.78 -22.27 8.10
N GLU A 42 -6.16 -23.32 7.34
CA GLU A 42 -5.58 -23.61 6.04
C GLU A 42 -5.85 -22.49 5.04
N THR A 43 -7.07 -21.96 5.03
CA THR A 43 -7.44 -20.86 4.12
C THR A 43 -6.61 -19.63 4.42
N GLU A 44 -6.52 -19.22 5.69
CA GLU A 44 -5.79 -18.05 6.15
C GLU A 44 -4.29 -18.16 5.86
N ILE A 45 -3.71 -19.35 6.04
CA ILE A 45 -2.30 -19.65 5.70
C ILE A 45 -2.07 -19.49 4.19
N LEU A 46 -2.94 -20.07 3.36
CA LEU A 46 -2.85 -19.94 1.90
C LEU A 46 -3.07 -18.49 1.45
N MET A 47 -3.93 -17.76 2.15
CA MET A 47 -4.16 -16.35 1.88
C MET A 47 -2.91 -15.53 2.23
N ALA A 48 -2.23 -15.86 3.33
CA ALA A 48 -0.97 -15.23 3.72
C ALA A 48 0.14 -15.46 2.67
N GLU A 49 0.23 -16.68 2.10
CA GLU A 49 1.08 -16.98 0.94
C GLU A 49 0.72 -16.11 -0.27
N ALA A 50 -0.56 -16.10 -0.67
CA ALA A 50 -1.04 -15.38 -1.85
C ALA A 50 -0.88 -13.85 -1.74
N MET A 51 -0.95 -13.30 -0.52
CA MET A 51 -0.83 -11.87 -0.24
C MET A 51 0.59 -11.39 0.06
N CYS A 52 1.58 -12.28 0.04
CA CYS A 52 2.97 -11.91 0.27
C CYS A 52 3.53 -11.11 -0.92
N PRO A 53 3.85 -9.81 -0.78
CA PRO A 53 4.28 -8.98 -1.91
C PRO A 53 5.64 -9.40 -2.48
N VAL A 54 6.47 -10.07 -1.68
CA VAL A 54 7.80 -10.56 -2.04
C VAL A 54 7.87 -12.09 -2.16
N LYS A 55 6.72 -12.79 -2.07
CA LYS A 55 6.58 -14.24 -2.26
C LYS A 55 7.54 -15.10 -1.40
N VAL A 56 7.85 -14.64 -0.19
CA VAL A 56 8.73 -15.35 0.75
C VAL A 56 7.99 -16.36 1.63
N ILE A 57 6.67 -16.28 1.73
CA ILE A 57 5.87 -17.28 2.45
C ILE A 57 5.66 -18.45 1.49
N LYS A 58 6.04 -19.65 1.93
CA LYS A 58 5.90 -20.90 1.17
C LYS A 58 5.09 -21.88 1.98
N VAL A 59 4.06 -22.44 1.35
CA VAL A 59 3.17 -23.41 1.98
C VAL A 59 3.25 -24.71 1.18
N GLU A 60 3.74 -25.76 1.82
CA GLU A 60 3.73 -27.11 1.25
C GLU A 60 2.36 -27.75 1.51
N LYS A 61 1.80 -28.38 0.47
CA LYS A 61 0.41 -28.86 0.47
C LYS A 61 0.37 -30.29 -0.05
N GLU A 62 -0.45 -31.11 0.59
CA GLU A 62 -0.86 -32.42 0.10
C GLU A 62 -2.26 -32.31 -0.53
N GLY A 63 -2.36 -32.70 -1.81
CA GLY A 63 -3.60 -32.66 -2.61
C GLY A 63 -3.87 -31.32 -3.30
N ASN A 64 -4.99 -31.24 -4.04
CA ASN A 64 -5.38 -30.09 -4.87
C ASN A 64 -6.07 -28.96 -4.07
N PHE A 65 -5.46 -28.49 -2.98
CA PHE A 65 -6.01 -27.38 -2.22
C PHE A 65 -5.62 -26.03 -2.85
N THR A 66 -6.51 -25.47 -3.69
CA THR A 66 -6.28 -24.22 -4.42
C THR A 66 -7.28 -23.15 -4.01
N LEU A 67 -6.78 -21.95 -3.68
CA LEU A 67 -7.65 -20.79 -3.45
C LEU A 67 -8.29 -20.35 -4.77
N THR A 68 -9.61 -20.46 -4.84
CA THR A 68 -10.38 -19.98 -6.00
C THR A 68 -10.95 -18.61 -5.68
N PHE A 69 -10.39 -17.57 -6.30
CA PHE A 69 -10.92 -16.22 -6.22
C PHE A 69 -12.13 -16.07 -7.16
N LYS A 70 -13.18 -15.44 -6.66
CA LYS A 70 -14.38 -15.09 -7.42
C LYS A 70 -14.41 -13.60 -7.68
N GLU A 71 -15.17 -13.18 -8.69
CA GLU A 71 -15.46 -11.77 -8.95
C GLU A 71 -16.96 -11.52 -8.76
N ALA A 72 -17.29 -10.38 -8.16
CA ALA A 72 -18.66 -9.89 -8.05
C ALA A 72 -18.72 -8.42 -8.44
N LYS A 73 -19.75 -8.06 -9.21
CA LYS A 73 -20.02 -6.67 -9.60
C LYS A 73 -20.73 -5.95 -8.47
N LEU A 74 -20.27 -4.74 -8.12
CA LEU A 74 -21.00 -3.86 -7.20
C LEU A 74 -22.28 -3.35 -7.88
N LEU A 75 -23.43 -3.70 -7.35
CA LEU A 75 -24.74 -3.30 -7.88
C LEU A 75 -25.28 -2.07 -7.16
N ASP A 76 -25.13 -2.01 -5.84
CA ASP A 76 -25.54 -0.85 -5.05
C ASP A 76 -24.60 -0.58 -3.87
N LYS A 77 -24.59 0.68 -3.41
CA LYS A 77 -23.78 1.16 -2.29
C LYS A 77 -24.53 2.24 -1.52
N LYS A 78 -24.89 1.94 -0.27
CA LYS A 78 -25.71 2.81 0.59
C LYS A 78 -25.01 3.10 1.91
N TYR A 79 -25.12 4.32 2.41
CA TYR A 79 -24.74 4.64 3.78
C TYR A 79 -25.92 4.30 4.70
N LEU A 80 -25.70 3.39 5.65
CA LEU A 80 -26.69 3.04 6.67
C LEU A 80 -26.61 3.97 7.88
N THR A 81 -25.39 4.41 8.21
CA THR A 81 -25.10 5.40 9.25
C THR A 81 -23.97 6.31 8.77
N SER A 82 -23.47 7.22 9.62
CA SER A 82 -22.31 8.07 9.30
C SER A 82 -21.03 7.29 8.97
N ASP A 83 -20.87 6.09 9.51
CA ASP A 83 -19.64 5.27 9.37
C ASP A 83 -19.90 3.83 8.93
N ILE A 84 -21.13 3.45 8.57
CA ILE A 84 -21.49 2.12 8.08
C ILE A 84 -22.01 2.20 6.65
N ILE A 85 -21.39 1.41 5.77
CA ILE A 85 -21.76 1.28 4.37
C ILE A 85 -22.27 -0.14 4.10
N GLU A 86 -23.37 -0.23 3.39
CA GLU A 86 -23.90 -1.44 2.77
C GLU A 86 -23.39 -1.54 1.33
N LEU A 87 -22.92 -2.72 0.93
CA LEU A 87 -22.58 -3.05 -0.45
C LEU A 87 -23.43 -4.22 -0.92
N VAL A 88 -24.18 -4.02 -2.00
CA VAL A 88 -24.93 -5.09 -2.68
C VAL A 88 -24.11 -5.56 -3.87
N LEU A 89 -23.74 -6.84 -3.86
CA LEU A 89 -22.86 -7.46 -4.85
C LEU A 89 -23.62 -8.53 -5.63
N GLU A 90 -23.32 -8.64 -6.93
CA GLU A 90 -23.82 -9.73 -7.75
C GLU A 90 -23.31 -11.08 -7.22
N LYS A 91 -24.24 -12.02 -7.02
CA LYS A 91 -23.97 -13.37 -6.52
C LYS A 91 -23.46 -14.25 -7.66
N PRO A 92 -22.22 -14.77 -7.59
CA PRO A 92 -21.73 -15.69 -8.62
C PRO A 92 -22.55 -16.97 -8.68
N LYS A 93 -22.66 -17.58 -9.88
CA LYS A 93 -23.29 -18.89 -10.04
C LYS A 93 -22.63 -19.92 -9.11
N ASN A 94 -23.44 -20.68 -8.37
CA ASN A 94 -23.02 -21.68 -7.38
C ASN A 94 -22.27 -21.11 -6.15
N PHE A 95 -22.44 -19.82 -5.84
CA PHE A 95 -21.98 -19.26 -4.58
C PHE A 95 -22.98 -19.54 -3.47
N THR A 96 -22.60 -20.39 -2.52
CA THR A 96 -23.36 -20.69 -1.31
C THR A 96 -22.53 -20.36 -0.06
N PHE A 97 -23.21 -20.11 1.05
CA PHE A 97 -22.59 -19.86 2.34
C PHE A 97 -23.49 -20.35 3.47
N LYS A 98 -22.91 -20.53 4.66
CA LYS A 98 -23.66 -20.76 5.90
C LYS A 98 -23.89 -19.43 6.62
N PRO A 99 -25.09 -19.16 7.15
CA PRO A 99 -25.39 -17.90 7.84
C PRO A 99 -24.41 -17.62 8.97
N GLY A 100 -23.70 -16.50 8.89
CA GLY A 100 -22.60 -16.13 9.78
C GLY A 100 -21.23 -16.06 9.11
N GLN A 101 -21.05 -16.74 7.97
CA GLN A 101 -19.81 -16.70 7.21
C GLN A 101 -19.51 -15.33 6.59
N TYR A 102 -18.25 -15.12 6.24
CA TYR A 102 -17.74 -13.89 5.66
C TYR A 102 -17.09 -14.11 4.29
N VAL A 103 -16.88 -13.02 3.56
CA VAL A 103 -16.00 -13.00 2.39
C VAL A 103 -14.78 -12.14 2.66
N SER A 104 -13.67 -12.48 2.03
CA SER A 104 -12.45 -11.68 2.07
C SER A 104 -12.31 -10.90 0.78
N LEU A 105 -12.64 -9.62 0.80
CA LEU A 105 -12.51 -8.72 -0.35
C LEU A 105 -11.04 -8.38 -0.58
N MET A 106 -10.62 -8.43 -1.84
CA MET A 106 -9.25 -8.17 -2.27
C MET A 106 -9.11 -6.73 -2.73
N PHE A 107 -8.10 -6.05 -2.19
CA PHE A 107 -7.76 -4.67 -2.52
C PHE A 107 -6.29 -4.54 -2.91
N GLU A 108 -5.98 -3.46 -3.60
CA GLU A 108 -4.63 -3.09 -3.95
C GLU A 108 -4.46 -1.58 -3.78
N ASP A 109 -3.40 -1.17 -3.10
CA ASP A 109 -2.97 0.22 -3.02
C ASP A 109 -1.45 0.31 -3.23
N TRP A 110 -0.88 1.50 -3.05
CA TRP A 110 0.56 1.74 -3.24
C TRP A 110 1.45 0.94 -2.27
N LYS A 111 0.92 0.41 -1.16
CA LYS A 111 1.64 -0.49 -0.24
C LYS A 111 1.55 -1.96 -0.67
N GLY A 112 0.81 -2.26 -1.75
CA GLY A 112 0.62 -3.59 -2.30
C GLY A 112 -0.77 -4.18 -2.03
N LYS A 113 -0.95 -5.44 -2.41
CA LYS A 113 -2.21 -6.18 -2.23
C LYS A 113 -2.49 -6.43 -0.75
N PHE A 114 -3.76 -6.37 -0.38
CA PHE A 114 -4.25 -6.70 0.95
C PHE A 114 -5.70 -7.16 0.85
N SER A 115 -6.22 -7.81 1.89
CA SER A 115 -7.63 -8.19 1.97
C SER A 115 -8.30 -7.66 3.22
N ARG A 116 -9.63 -7.60 3.21
CA ARG A 116 -10.45 -7.35 4.40
C ARG A 116 -11.63 -8.29 4.42
N GLN A 117 -11.90 -8.83 5.61
CA GLN A 117 -12.99 -9.75 5.86
C GLN A 117 -14.26 -8.95 6.19
N TYR A 118 -15.37 -9.31 5.56
CA TYR A 118 -16.68 -8.72 5.80
C TYR A 118 -17.74 -9.82 5.82
N SER A 119 -18.48 -9.91 6.92
CA SER A 119 -19.56 -10.88 7.09
C SER A 119 -20.68 -10.64 6.09
N ILE A 120 -21.27 -11.72 5.58
CA ILE A 120 -22.42 -11.66 4.69
C ILE A 120 -23.65 -11.36 5.53
N ALA A 121 -24.34 -10.25 5.24
CA ALA A 121 -25.49 -9.79 6.00
C ALA A 121 -26.77 -10.53 5.60
N PHE A 122 -26.98 -10.73 4.31
CA PHE A 122 -28.07 -11.50 3.71
C PHE A 122 -27.81 -11.67 2.21
N ASP A 123 -28.60 -12.51 1.57
CA ASP A 123 -28.55 -12.78 0.14
C ASP A 123 -29.93 -13.07 -0.44
N ASP A 124 -30.00 -13.07 -1.77
CA ASP A 124 -31.11 -13.58 -2.56
C ASP A 124 -30.55 -14.46 -3.71
N GLU A 125 -31.37 -14.77 -4.71
CA GLU A 125 -30.93 -15.58 -5.87
C GLU A 125 -29.81 -14.91 -6.70
N LYS A 126 -29.80 -13.57 -6.76
CA LYS A 126 -28.96 -12.76 -7.66
C LYS A 126 -27.91 -11.94 -6.92
N THR A 127 -28.08 -11.68 -5.63
CA THR A 127 -27.23 -10.76 -4.87
C THR A 127 -26.85 -11.29 -3.51
N PHE A 128 -25.75 -10.75 -2.96
CA PHE A 128 -25.41 -10.87 -1.55
C PHE A 128 -24.93 -9.53 -1.03
N THR A 129 -25.21 -9.27 0.26
CA THR A 129 -24.99 -7.97 0.88
C THR A 129 -23.90 -8.05 1.94
N LEU A 130 -23.01 -7.06 1.95
CA LEU A 130 -21.98 -6.88 2.96
C LEU A 130 -22.21 -5.58 3.73
N THR A 131 -21.93 -5.58 5.02
CA THR A 131 -21.98 -4.36 5.85
C THR A 131 -20.60 -4.04 6.39
N ILE A 132 -20.16 -2.81 6.17
CA ILE A 132 -18.77 -2.40 6.34
C ILE A 132 -18.68 -1.16 7.20
N ARG A 133 -17.91 -1.22 8.28
CA ARG A 133 -17.54 -0.05 9.05
C ARG A 133 -16.35 0.68 8.43
N ILE A 134 -16.49 1.96 8.20
CA ILE A 134 -15.49 2.83 7.60
C ILE A 134 -14.77 3.61 8.71
N GLY A 135 -13.60 3.13 9.11
CA GLY A 135 -12.69 3.93 9.93
C GLY A 135 -12.04 5.07 9.12
N GLU A 136 -11.88 6.26 9.73
CA GLU A 136 -11.35 7.46 9.06
C GLU A 136 -10.01 7.23 8.34
N LYS A 137 -9.12 6.44 8.95
CA LYS A 137 -7.76 6.19 8.46
C LYS A 137 -7.56 4.75 7.98
N GLY A 138 -8.63 4.01 7.65
CA GLY A 138 -8.51 2.62 7.22
C GLY A 138 -8.11 2.47 5.75
N ARG A 139 -7.11 1.61 5.44
CA ARG A 139 -6.75 1.27 4.04
C ARG A 139 -7.94 0.71 3.25
N GLY A 140 -8.66 -0.24 3.84
CA GLY A 140 -9.90 -0.80 3.25
C GLY A 140 -11.00 0.24 3.12
N ALA A 141 -11.20 1.06 4.14
CA ALA A 141 -12.20 2.14 4.12
C ALA A 141 -11.96 3.14 2.96
N ALA A 142 -10.71 3.49 2.68
CA ALA A 142 -10.38 4.35 1.55
C ALA A 142 -10.72 3.70 0.20
N GLN A 143 -10.52 2.39 0.05
CA GLN A 143 -10.87 1.66 -1.16
C GLN A 143 -12.38 1.55 -1.34
N ILE A 144 -13.12 1.18 -0.27
CA ILE A 144 -14.57 1.11 -0.28
C ILE A 144 -15.19 2.48 -0.59
N LYS A 145 -14.68 3.57 -0.02
CA LYS A 145 -15.15 4.94 -0.34
C LYS A 145 -15.00 5.27 -1.83
N LYS A 146 -13.88 4.90 -2.46
CA LYS A 146 -13.59 5.15 -3.89
C LYS A 146 -14.29 4.19 -4.85
N LEU A 147 -14.74 3.05 -4.35
CA LEU A 147 -15.42 2.03 -5.14
C LEU A 147 -16.73 2.60 -5.73
N LYS A 148 -16.86 2.46 -7.05
CA LYS A 148 -18.01 2.93 -7.84
C LYS A 148 -18.90 1.75 -8.21
N ILE A 149 -20.21 1.99 -8.25
CA ILE A 149 -21.21 1.04 -8.77
C ILE A 149 -20.81 0.60 -10.19
N GLY A 150 -21.04 -0.67 -10.49
CA GLY A 150 -20.71 -1.32 -11.76
C GLY A 150 -19.29 -1.89 -11.85
N LYS A 151 -18.44 -1.70 -10.84
CA LYS A 151 -17.07 -2.27 -10.82
C LYS A 151 -17.06 -3.68 -10.23
N ASN A 152 -16.22 -4.55 -10.81
CA ASN A 152 -15.93 -5.87 -10.27
C ASN A 152 -14.97 -5.78 -9.08
N ILE A 153 -15.23 -6.59 -8.07
CA ILE A 153 -14.39 -6.78 -6.89
C ILE A 153 -14.02 -8.25 -6.80
N LYS A 154 -12.73 -8.53 -6.63
CA LYS A 154 -12.24 -9.87 -6.35
C LYS A 154 -12.46 -10.21 -4.89
N PHE A 155 -12.92 -11.41 -4.61
CA PHE A 155 -13.08 -11.90 -3.26
C PHE A 155 -12.79 -13.40 -3.13
N LEU A 156 -12.56 -13.83 -1.90
CA LEU A 156 -12.46 -15.23 -1.52
C LEU A 156 -13.58 -15.57 -0.54
N GLY A 157 -14.24 -16.71 -0.75
CA GLY A 157 -15.20 -17.26 0.21
C GLY A 157 -16.36 -18.06 -0.41
N ALA A 158 -17.36 -18.40 0.39
CA ALA A 158 -17.52 -17.99 1.80
C ALA A 158 -16.54 -18.68 2.76
N LEU A 159 -16.17 -18.00 3.84
CA LEU A 159 -15.16 -18.42 4.84
C LEU A 159 -15.70 -18.31 6.26
N GLY A 160 -15.01 -18.95 7.21
CA GLY A 160 -15.30 -18.85 8.64
C GLY A 160 -16.07 -20.05 9.19
N HIS A 161 -15.88 -20.28 10.50
CA HIS A 161 -16.54 -21.33 11.28
C HIS A 161 -17.62 -20.78 12.22
N PHE A 162 -17.82 -19.46 12.23
CA PHE A 162 -18.89 -18.81 12.97
C PHE A 162 -20.18 -18.85 12.15
N TYR A 163 -20.95 -19.93 12.31
CA TYR A 163 -22.23 -20.08 11.61
C TYR A 163 -23.33 -20.63 12.53
N LEU A 164 -24.58 -20.36 12.16
CA LEU A 164 -25.77 -20.81 12.86
C LEU A 164 -25.79 -22.33 13.02
N GLN A 165 -26.01 -22.80 14.24
CA GLN A 165 -26.24 -24.23 14.52
C GLN A 165 -27.69 -24.61 14.23
N ASN A 166 -27.89 -25.67 13.44
CA ASN A 166 -29.21 -26.16 13.07
C ASN A 166 -29.80 -27.02 14.20
N ASN A 167 -30.39 -26.37 15.20
CA ASN A 167 -31.11 -27.01 16.29
C ASN A 167 -32.20 -26.07 16.86
N LYS A 168 -33.04 -26.61 17.75
CA LYS A 168 -34.20 -25.90 18.32
C LYS A 168 -33.90 -25.10 19.60
N LYS A 169 -32.62 -24.95 19.98
CA LYS A 169 -32.24 -24.13 21.14
C LYS A 169 -32.59 -22.67 20.90
N GLU A 170 -33.00 -21.96 21.94
CA GLU A 170 -33.21 -20.52 21.91
C GLU A 170 -31.91 -19.77 21.57
N LYS A 171 -31.99 -18.72 20.76
CA LYS A 171 -30.81 -18.04 20.22
C LYS A 171 -30.68 -16.62 20.77
N TYR A 172 -29.53 -16.31 21.35
CA TYR A 172 -29.19 -14.96 21.80
C TYR A 172 -28.08 -14.39 20.91
N PHE A 173 -28.42 -13.40 20.09
CA PHE A 173 -27.51 -12.70 19.18
C PHE A 173 -27.06 -11.38 19.79
N ILE A 174 -25.83 -11.31 20.31
CA ILE A 174 -25.30 -10.12 21.00
C ILE A 174 -24.26 -9.42 20.13
N SER A 175 -24.57 -8.22 19.66
CA SER A 175 -23.75 -7.50 18.69
C SER A 175 -23.37 -6.08 19.10
N THR A 176 -22.26 -5.58 18.53
CA THR A 176 -21.92 -4.16 18.52
C THR A 176 -21.41 -3.73 17.14
N GLY A 177 -21.75 -2.50 16.74
CA GLY A 177 -21.35 -1.94 15.45
C GLY A 177 -21.77 -2.85 14.28
N THR A 178 -20.83 -3.18 13.39
CA THR A 178 -21.13 -4.05 12.24
C THR A 178 -21.30 -5.53 12.57
N GLY A 179 -21.19 -5.91 13.86
CA GLY A 179 -21.45 -7.27 14.32
C GLY A 179 -22.90 -7.73 14.14
N LEU A 180 -23.82 -6.82 13.84
CA LEU A 180 -25.21 -7.15 13.51
C LEU A 180 -25.34 -7.86 12.15
N ALA A 181 -24.41 -7.63 11.22
CA ALA A 181 -24.47 -8.19 9.86
C ALA A 181 -24.65 -9.73 9.84
N PRO A 182 -23.76 -10.54 10.45
CA PRO A 182 -23.95 -12.00 10.44
C PRO A 182 -25.27 -12.42 11.11
N PHE A 183 -25.78 -11.66 12.07
CA PHE A 183 -27.02 -11.99 12.78
C PHE A 183 -28.28 -11.73 11.97
N ILE A 184 -28.26 -10.81 11.01
CA ILE A 184 -29.36 -10.71 10.04
C ILE A 184 -29.43 -12.00 9.20
N ALA A 185 -28.29 -12.49 8.71
CA ALA A 185 -28.24 -13.74 7.95
C ALA A 185 -28.72 -14.91 8.80
N MET A 186 -28.18 -15.05 10.02
CA MET A 186 -28.56 -16.13 10.95
C MET A 186 -30.03 -16.06 11.31
N GLY A 187 -30.58 -14.88 11.62
CA GLY A 187 -31.97 -14.70 12.00
C GLY A 187 -32.94 -15.07 10.88
N ARG A 188 -32.64 -14.68 9.63
CA ARG A 188 -33.45 -15.01 8.45
C ARG A 188 -33.45 -16.49 8.08
N HIS A 189 -32.36 -17.21 8.38
CA HIS A 189 -32.22 -18.63 8.08
C HIS A 189 -32.53 -19.55 9.27
N CYS A 190 -32.68 -18.98 10.47
CA CYS A 190 -33.06 -19.74 11.64
C CYS A 190 -34.55 -20.07 11.56
N ASP A 191 -34.88 -21.29 11.93
CA ASP A 191 -36.24 -21.81 11.96
C ASP A 191 -37.20 -20.84 12.68
N GLU A 192 -38.34 -20.57 12.06
CA GLU A 192 -39.31 -19.58 12.55
C GLU A 192 -39.89 -19.94 13.93
N SER A 193 -39.93 -21.23 14.29
CA SER A 193 -40.44 -21.68 15.59
C SER A 193 -39.46 -21.41 16.73
N VAL A 194 -38.18 -21.18 16.44
CA VAL A 194 -37.14 -20.97 17.46
C VAL A 194 -37.19 -19.54 17.97
N LYS A 195 -37.18 -19.37 19.29
CA LYS A 195 -37.12 -18.06 19.94
C LYS A 195 -35.75 -17.41 19.74
N LYS A 196 -35.75 -16.15 19.34
CA LYS A 196 -34.55 -15.37 19.00
C LYS A 196 -34.55 -14.08 19.82
N HIS A 197 -33.40 -13.70 20.35
CA HIS A 197 -33.18 -12.44 21.04
C HIS A 197 -32.03 -11.70 20.36
N PHE A 198 -32.27 -10.48 19.91
CA PHE A 198 -31.25 -9.61 19.34
C PHE A 198 -30.89 -8.53 20.36
N ILE A 199 -29.67 -8.58 20.88
CA ILE A 199 -29.15 -7.61 21.85
C ILE A 199 -28.10 -6.77 21.13
N ILE A 200 -28.43 -5.51 20.84
CA ILE A 200 -27.67 -4.66 19.94
C ILE A 200 -27.12 -3.46 20.70
N GLY A 201 -25.79 -3.35 20.78
CA GLY A 201 -25.09 -2.28 21.47
C GLY A 201 -24.56 -1.19 20.52
N GLY A 202 -24.83 0.07 20.86
CA GLY A 202 -24.37 1.26 20.15
C GLY A 202 -23.95 2.38 21.12
N ARG A 203 -23.44 3.49 20.59
CA ARG A 203 -23.22 4.70 21.40
C ARG A 203 -24.51 5.50 21.48
N LYS A 204 -25.17 5.67 20.35
CA LYS A 204 -26.39 6.46 20.19
C LYS A 204 -27.36 5.74 19.27
N ARG A 205 -28.61 6.23 19.20
CA ARG A 205 -29.67 5.62 18.39
C ARG A 205 -29.34 5.58 16.90
N GLU A 206 -28.61 6.55 16.40
CA GLU A 206 -28.21 6.64 14.98
C GLU A 206 -27.15 5.61 14.58
N ASP A 207 -26.53 4.92 15.55
CA ASP A 207 -25.62 3.81 15.27
C ASP A 207 -26.40 2.52 14.92
N PHE A 208 -27.71 2.44 15.19
CA PHE A 208 -28.53 1.26 14.91
C PHE A 208 -29.06 1.27 13.49
N TYR A 209 -28.82 0.19 12.76
CA TYR A 209 -29.24 -0.01 11.38
C TYR A 209 -30.00 -1.34 11.24
N TYR A 210 -30.68 -1.54 10.11
CA TYR A 210 -31.48 -2.74 9.80
C TYR A 210 -32.66 -3.02 10.75
N ALA A 211 -33.24 -2.00 11.38
CA ALA A 211 -34.44 -2.16 12.21
C ALA A 211 -35.60 -2.81 11.42
N GLU A 212 -35.77 -2.46 10.14
CA GLU A 212 -36.78 -3.04 9.25
C GLU A 212 -36.53 -4.53 9.00
N HIS A 213 -35.28 -4.92 8.71
CA HIS A 213 -34.93 -6.33 8.53
C HIS A 213 -35.12 -7.16 9.80
N LEU A 214 -34.85 -6.58 10.97
CA LEU A 214 -35.06 -7.25 12.25
C LEU A 214 -36.56 -7.47 12.52
N ALA A 215 -37.42 -6.53 12.14
CA ALA A 215 -38.86 -6.64 12.30
C ALA A 215 -39.50 -7.75 11.43
N GLU A 216 -38.84 -8.12 10.33
CA GLU A 216 -39.27 -9.23 9.46
C GLU A 216 -38.98 -10.61 10.06
N ILE A 217 -38.04 -10.72 11.01
CA ILE A 217 -37.61 -11.99 11.59
C ILE A 217 -38.66 -12.52 12.55
N LYS A 218 -39.18 -13.72 12.28
CA LYS A 218 -40.19 -14.38 13.11
C LYS A 218 -39.64 -14.84 14.45
N ASN A 219 -40.48 -14.72 15.47
CA ASN A 219 -40.21 -15.11 16.86
C ASN A 219 -38.93 -14.43 17.43
N ALA A 220 -38.79 -13.13 17.16
CA ALA A 220 -37.63 -12.33 17.56
C ALA A 220 -38.01 -11.22 18.55
N ASP A 221 -37.28 -11.14 19.65
CA ASP A 221 -37.28 -9.97 20.54
C ASP A 221 -36.03 -9.13 20.28
N ILE A 222 -36.22 -7.81 20.23
CA ILE A 222 -35.14 -6.87 19.88
C ILE A 222 -34.89 -5.93 21.06
N HIS A 223 -33.63 -5.85 21.48
CA HIS A 223 -33.19 -5.05 22.62
C HIS A 223 -32.02 -4.15 22.20
N TYR A 224 -32.26 -2.85 22.14
CA TYR A 224 -31.24 -1.84 21.84
C TYR A 224 -30.64 -1.25 23.13
N PHE A 225 -29.32 -1.19 23.20
CA PHE A 225 -28.57 -0.58 24.30
C PHE A 225 -27.67 0.56 23.79
N ALA A 226 -27.95 1.80 24.21
CA ALA A 226 -27.15 2.97 23.89
C ALA A 226 -26.33 3.43 25.11
N SER A 227 -25.01 3.54 24.93
CA SER A 227 -24.10 3.88 26.04
C SER A 227 -23.93 5.39 26.29
N GLN A 228 -24.34 6.25 25.35
CA GLN A 228 -24.16 7.71 25.41
C GLN A 228 -25.47 8.49 25.21
N GLN A 229 -26.62 7.83 25.36
CA GLN A 229 -27.93 8.44 25.20
C GLN A 229 -28.84 8.01 26.37
N GLU A 230 -29.78 8.88 26.75
CA GLU A 230 -30.81 8.51 27.72
C GLU A 230 -31.74 7.43 27.18
N ALA A 231 -32.33 6.66 28.11
CA ALA A 231 -33.26 5.61 27.75
C ALA A 231 -34.56 6.21 27.17
N ASP A 232 -35.15 5.52 26.20
CA ASP A 232 -36.48 5.77 25.68
C ASP A 232 -37.27 4.45 25.55
N GLU A 233 -38.51 4.51 25.06
CA GLU A 233 -39.36 3.32 24.90
C GLU A 233 -38.73 2.21 24.04
N LYS A 234 -37.84 2.57 23.10
CA LYS A 234 -37.26 1.66 22.11
C LYS A 234 -35.79 1.33 22.40
N CYS A 235 -35.11 2.11 23.23
CA CYS A 235 -33.69 1.96 23.51
C CYS A 235 -33.36 2.14 24.99
N LYS A 236 -32.69 1.15 25.59
CA LYS A 236 -32.21 1.20 26.97
C LYS A 236 -30.87 1.93 27.03
N LYS A 237 -30.67 2.75 28.07
CA LYS A 237 -29.34 3.28 28.39
C LYS A 237 -28.48 2.17 29.02
N GLY A 238 -27.26 1.99 28.53
CA GLY A 238 -26.32 1.01 29.09
C GLY A 238 -25.49 0.27 28.06
N ARG A 239 -25.09 -0.96 28.42
CA ARG A 239 -24.32 -1.88 27.58
C ARG A 239 -25.06 -3.20 27.43
N VAL A 240 -24.70 -3.96 26.39
CA VAL A 240 -25.27 -5.31 26.16
C VAL A 240 -25.04 -6.28 27.33
N THR A 241 -24.04 -6.02 28.16
CA THR A 241 -23.75 -6.76 29.40
C THR A 241 -24.86 -6.66 30.44
N ASP A 242 -25.72 -5.65 30.33
CA ASP A 242 -26.80 -5.43 31.29
C ASP A 242 -27.97 -6.40 31.05
N PHE A 243 -27.95 -7.15 29.93
CA PHE A 243 -28.94 -8.16 29.59
C PHE A 243 -28.55 -9.58 30.06
N LEU A 244 -27.34 -9.80 30.58
CA LEU A 244 -26.82 -11.16 30.76
C LEU A 244 -27.63 -12.02 31.74
N THR A 245 -28.27 -11.41 32.73
CA THR A 245 -29.15 -12.10 33.69
C THR A 245 -30.46 -12.58 33.09
N ASN A 246 -30.86 -12.04 31.93
CA ASN A 246 -32.06 -12.44 31.19
C ASN A 246 -31.82 -13.63 30.24
N ILE A 247 -30.57 -14.07 30.09
CA ILE A 247 -30.24 -15.18 29.19
C ILE A 247 -30.57 -16.51 29.90
N SER A 248 -31.48 -17.30 29.32
CA SER A 248 -31.77 -18.65 29.81
C SER A 248 -30.50 -19.49 29.77
N LYS A 249 -30.16 -20.20 30.85
CA LYS A 249 -29.00 -21.11 30.89
C LYS A 249 -29.27 -22.46 30.24
N GLU A 250 -30.53 -22.84 30.15
CA GLU A 250 -30.97 -24.13 29.65
C GLU A 250 -31.45 -23.99 28.21
N ASN A 251 -31.09 -24.97 27.37
CA ASN A 251 -31.57 -25.09 25.99
C ASN A 251 -31.40 -23.82 25.14
N SER A 252 -30.31 -23.08 25.35
CA SER A 252 -30.01 -21.85 24.61
C SER A 252 -28.59 -21.87 24.02
N GLU A 253 -28.35 -20.97 23.08
CA GLU A 253 -27.04 -20.68 22.51
C GLU A 253 -26.83 -19.16 22.43
N VAL A 254 -25.61 -18.73 22.68
CA VAL A 254 -25.22 -17.33 22.63
C VAL A 254 -24.22 -17.12 21.51
N TYR A 255 -24.53 -16.20 20.61
CA TYR A 255 -23.71 -15.79 19.49
C TYR A 255 -23.23 -14.36 19.71
N LEU A 256 -21.91 -14.14 19.68
CA LEU A 256 -21.28 -12.85 19.97
C LEU A 256 -20.53 -12.33 18.75
N CYS A 257 -20.82 -11.11 18.29
CA CYS A 257 -20.09 -10.53 17.17
C CYS A 257 -19.87 -9.01 17.32
N GLY A 258 -18.67 -8.53 17.01
CA GLY A 258 -18.36 -7.10 17.01
C GLY A 258 -17.07 -6.76 17.74
N ASN A 259 -17.12 -5.78 18.65
CA ASN A 259 -15.95 -5.30 19.39
C ASN A 259 -15.35 -6.42 20.26
N PRO A 260 -14.05 -6.75 20.12
CA PRO A 260 -13.39 -7.77 20.93
C PRO A 260 -13.51 -7.58 22.44
N GLU A 261 -13.49 -6.32 22.93
CA GLU A 261 -13.66 -6.04 24.37
C GLU A 261 -15.08 -6.36 24.84
N MET A 262 -16.09 -6.07 24.01
CA MET A 262 -17.48 -6.45 24.32
C MET A 262 -17.62 -7.97 24.40
N ILE A 263 -17.07 -8.69 23.42
CA ILE A 263 -17.10 -10.16 23.39
C ILE A 263 -16.46 -10.73 24.67
N LYS A 264 -15.29 -10.22 25.04
CA LYS A 264 -14.59 -10.63 26.26
C LYS A 264 -15.44 -10.39 27.51
N SER A 265 -15.99 -9.18 27.67
CA SER A 265 -16.83 -8.84 28.83
C SER A 265 -18.08 -9.72 28.93
N VAL A 266 -18.73 -10.03 27.81
CA VAL A 266 -19.91 -10.89 27.78
C VAL A 266 -19.54 -12.33 28.14
N ILE A 267 -18.47 -12.88 27.56
CA ILE A 267 -17.99 -14.23 27.88
C ILE A 267 -17.68 -14.34 29.38
N GLU A 268 -16.94 -13.37 29.94
CA GLU A 268 -16.62 -13.36 31.38
C GLU A 268 -17.87 -13.26 32.26
N GLY A 269 -18.86 -12.45 31.87
CA GLY A 269 -20.13 -12.34 32.58
C GLY A 269 -20.94 -13.63 32.55
N LEU A 270 -21.05 -14.28 31.38
CA LEU A 270 -21.75 -15.55 31.21
C LEU A 270 -21.09 -16.68 32.03
N LYS A 271 -19.74 -16.75 32.04
CA LYS A 271 -19.00 -17.70 32.87
C LYS A 271 -19.30 -17.52 34.35
N LYS A 272 -19.31 -16.27 34.85
CA LYS A 272 -19.67 -15.97 36.25
C LYS A 272 -21.09 -16.37 36.61
N LEU A 273 -22.00 -16.32 35.65
CA LEU A 273 -23.38 -16.76 35.81
C LEU A 273 -23.54 -18.29 35.65
N GLY A 274 -22.47 -19.04 35.35
CA GLY A 274 -22.49 -20.49 35.21
C GLY A 274 -23.02 -21.00 33.87
N TYR A 275 -22.89 -20.22 32.81
CA TYR A 275 -23.27 -20.64 31.45
C TYR A 275 -22.21 -21.58 30.84
N ASP A 276 -22.63 -22.62 30.14
CA ASP A 276 -21.70 -23.58 29.49
C ASP A 276 -21.03 -22.94 28.26
N GLU A 277 -19.70 -22.89 28.26
CA GLU A 277 -18.88 -22.36 27.17
C GLU A 277 -19.13 -23.04 25.83
N LYS A 278 -19.55 -24.31 25.82
CA LYS A 278 -19.84 -25.07 24.58
C LYS A 278 -21.00 -24.47 23.78
N ASN A 279 -21.87 -23.70 24.42
CA ASN A 279 -23.01 -23.04 23.78
C ASN A 279 -22.72 -21.56 23.44
N ILE A 280 -21.46 -21.11 23.59
CA ILE A 280 -21.03 -19.75 23.26
C ILE A 280 -20.22 -19.76 21.97
N PHE A 281 -20.72 -19.07 20.95
CA PHE A 281 -20.05 -18.87 19.66
C PHE A 281 -19.63 -17.41 19.54
N SER A 282 -18.42 -17.12 19.08
CA SER A 282 -17.97 -15.73 18.94
C SER A 282 -17.08 -15.47 17.74
N GLU A 283 -17.22 -14.27 17.17
CA GLU A 283 -16.33 -13.73 16.14
C GLU A 283 -16.04 -12.25 16.40
N GLY A 284 -14.76 -11.91 16.59
CA GLY A 284 -14.32 -10.55 16.88
C GLY A 284 -13.74 -9.82 15.67
N PHE A 285 -14.19 -8.58 15.43
CA PHE A 285 -13.59 -7.73 14.41
C PHE A 285 -12.39 -6.99 14.98
N THR A 286 -11.19 -7.45 14.60
CA THR A 286 -9.95 -6.76 14.95
C THR A 286 -9.62 -5.68 13.92
N ALA A 287 -9.21 -4.50 14.41
CA ALA A 287 -8.68 -3.47 13.52
C ALA A 287 -7.34 -3.97 12.94
N SER A 288 -7.36 -4.37 11.66
CA SER A 288 -6.17 -4.79 10.93
C SER A 288 -5.14 -3.65 10.81
N GLY A 289 -4.14 -3.64 11.70
CA GLY A 289 -2.96 -2.78 11.65
C GLY A 289 -3.19 -1.30 12.01
N LYS A 290 -2.37 -0.76 12.93
CA LYS A 290 -2.26 0.70 13.14
C LYS A 290 -1.76 1.34 11.83
N ASN A 291 -2.45 2.37 11.35
CA ASN A 291 -2.03 3.07 10.14
C ASN A 291 -0.72 3.80 10.44
N VAL A 292 0.38 3.30 9.87
CA VAL A 292 1.71 3.90 10.02
C VAL A 292 1.74 5.16 9.14
N GLY A 293 1.99 6.32 9.76
CA GLY A 293 2.06 7.61 9.07
C GLY A 293 3.10 7.62 7.94
N VAL A 294 2.86 8.45 6.92
CA VAL A 294 3.67 8.48 5.67
C VAL A 294 5.16 8.70 5.95
N LEU A 295 5.51 9.59 6.88
CA LEU A 295 6.91 9.83 7.27
C LEU A 295 7.56 8.57 7.86
N LYS A 296 6.84 7.83 8.70
CA LYS A 296 7.33 6.58 9.28
C LYS A 296 7.44 5.48 8.21
N GLU A 297 6.53 5.45 7.24
CA GLU A 297 6.69 4.57 6.07
C GLU A 297 7.95 4.90 5.26
N ILE A 298 8.21 6.17 4.99
CA ILE A 298 9.37 6.61 4.19
C ILE A 298 10.68 6.38 4.93
N PHE A 299 10.84 6.93 6.13
CA PHE A 299 12.13 6.99 6.81
C PHE A 299 12.42 5.76 7.69
N VAL A 300 11.39 5.09 8.22
CA VAL A 300 11.58 3.90 9.08
C VAL A 300 11.39 2.61 8.30
N ASN A 301 10.30 2.49 7.54
CA ASN A 301 10.02 1.26 6.78
C ASN A 301 10.69 1.24 5.38
N GLY A 302 11.22 2.38 4.93
CA GLY A 302 11.84 2.53 3.61
C GLY A 302 10.88 2.39 2.44
N ASN A 303 9.59 2.65 2.66
CA ASN A 303 8.55 2.65 1.65
C ASN A 303 8.30 4.09 1.17
N ILE A 304 8.89 4.44 0.02
CA ILE A 304 8.57 5.67 -0.68
C ILE A 304 7.26 5.47 -1.45
N PRO A 305 6.17 6.22 -1.15
CA PRO A 305 4.93 6.14 -1.91
C PRO A 305 5.10 6.79 -3.29
N PHE A 306 4.28 6.37 -4.26
CA PHE A 306 4.17 7.01 -5.59
C PHE A 306 5.49 7.13 -6.38
N VAL A 307 6.45 6.23 -6.16
CA VAL A 307 7.79 6.32 -6.81
C VAL A 307 7.67 6.44 -8.33
N LYS A 308 6.73 5.73 -8.95
CA LYS A 308 6.54 5.74 -10.40
C LYS A 308 5.99 7.10 -10.87
N GLU A 309 4.98 7.61 -10.19
CA GLU A 309 4.34 8.89 -10.47
C GLU A 309 5.31 10.06 -10.27
N ILE A 310 6.07 10.05 -9.16
CA ILE A 310 7.13 11.04 -8.90
C ILE A 310 8.20 10.97 -9.99
N SER A 311 8.61 9.77 -10.40
CA SER A 311 9.61 9.60 -11.47
C SER A 311 9.12 10.20 -12.80
N TRP A 312 7.84 10.00 -13.15
CA TRP A 312 7.24 10.64 -14.32
C TRP A 312 7.13 12.15 -14.16
N GLY A 313 6.75 12.62 -12.97
CA GLY A 313 6.70 14.04 -12.63
C GLY A 313 8.05 14.73 -12.85
N ILE A 314 9.16 14.12 -12.42
CA ILE A 314 10.52 14.65 -12.65
C ILE A 314 10.82 14.78 -14.15
N ILE A 315 10.42 13.80 -14.97
CA ILE A 315 10.65 13.83 -16.42
C ILE A 315 9.81 14.94 -17.07
N ILE A 316 8.52 15.04 -16.73
CA ILE A 316 7.63 16.10 -17.22
C ILE A 316 8.18 17.47 -16.83
N PHE A 317 8.60 17.62 -15.57
CA PHE A 317 9.21 18.83 -15.06
C PHE A 317 10.49 19.20 -15.84
N ALA A 318 11.31 18.23 -16.22
CA ALA A 318 12.48 18.46 -17.06
C ALA A 318 12.12 19.09 -18.41
N PHE A 319 11.08 18.59 -19.08
CA PHE A 319 10.62 19.15 -20.37
C PHE A 319 9.99 20.54 -20.22
N ILE A 320 9.26 20.79 -19.12
CA ILE A 320 8.71 22.11 -18.82
C ILE A 320 9.85 23.12 -18.62
N LEU A 321 10.83 22.79 -17.77
CA LEU A 321 11.99 23.64 -17.53
C LEU A 321 12.80 23.91 -18.81
N ALA A 322 13.00 22.87 -19.64
CA ALA A 322 13.64 23.00 -20.94
C ALA A 322 12.91 24.01 -21.85
N SER A 323 11.58 23.92 -21.92
CA SER A 323 10.75 24.78 -22.76
C SER A 323 10.79 26.23 -22.28
N LEU A 324 10.73 26.44 -20.95
CA LEU A 324 10.85 27.77 -20.34
C LEU A 324 12.22 28.39 -20.61
N PHE A 325 13.29 27.60 -20.58
CA PHE A 325 14.64 28.07 -20.89
C PHE A 325 14.79 28.47 -22.36
N ALA A 326 14.27 27.66 -23.29
CA ALA A 326 14.26 27.99 -24.71
C ALA A 326 13.45 29.29 -24.99
N TYR A 327 12.31 29.46 -24.32
CA TYR A 327 11.52 30.69 -24.39
C TYR A 327 12.28 31.91 -23.85
N LYS A 328 13.02 31.75 -22.74
CA LYS A 328 13.84 32.83 -22.16
C LYS A 328 14.92 33.31 -23.14
N ILE A 329 15.63 32.39 -23.80
CA ILE A 329 16.67 32.75 -24.78
C ILE A 329 16.10 33.63 -25.89
N GLY A 330 14.86 33.38 -26.33
CA GLY A 330 14.23 34.14 -27.41
C GLY A 330 13.68 35.52 -27.03
N ASN A 331 13.55 35.87 -25.74
CA ASN A 331 12.78 37.04 -25.31
C ASN A 331 13.52 38.04 -24.41
N GLU A 332 14.83 37.85 -24.13
CA GLU A 332 15.66 38.76 -23.32
C GLU A 332 15.05 39.23 -21.97
N THR A 333 14.06 38.53 -21.41
CA THR A 333 13.46 38.92 -20.13
C THR A 333 14.31 38.43 -18.95
N ASN A 334 14.95 39.35 -18.23
CA ASN A 334 15.67 39.09 -16.98
C ASN A 334 14.67 38.90 -15.83
N TYR A 335 14.48 37.65 -15.39
CA TYR A 335 14.05 37.37 -14.02
C TYR A 335 15.31 37.26 -13.17
N ASP A 336 15.72 38.38 -12.59
CA ASP A 336 16.94 38.46 -11.77
C ASP A 336 16.78 37.79 -10.40
N ASP A 337 15.54 37.54 -9.96
CA ASP A 337 15.22 36.82 -8.72
C ASP A 337 14.22 35.68 -8.91
N PHE A 338 14.72 34.53 -9.37
CA PHE A 338 13.97 33.28 -9.41
C PHE A 338 14.19 32.49 -8.10
N LEU A 339 13.19 32.53 -7.20
CA LEU A 339 13.02 31.61 -6.07
C LEU A 339 14.31 31.34 -5.25
N PHE A 340 14.84 32.31 -4.49
CA PHE A 340 16.03 32.13 -3.62
C PHE A 340 17.33 31.67 -4.31
N PHE A 341 17.33 31.41 -5.63
CA PHE A 341 18.45 30.86 -6.38
C PHE A 341 19.14 31.91 -7.28
N GLY A 342 18.80 33.19 -7.12
CA GLY A 342 19.26 34.28 -8.00
C GLY A 342 18.63 34.14 -9.39
N ASN A 343 19.43 34.23 -10.46
CA ASN A 343 18.90 34.19 -11.81
C ASN A 343 18.49 32.76 -12.26
N PHE A 344 17.57 32.69 -13.23
CA PHE A 344 17.06 31.42 -13.76
C PHE A 344 18.14 30.48 -14.33
N ASN A 345 19.25 31.01 -14.85
CA ASN A 345 20.32 30.17 -15.41
C ASN A 345 21.10 29.46 -14.29
N SER A 346 21.39 30.17 -13.19
CA SER A 346 22.01 29.62 -11.99
C SER A 346 21.14 28.54 -11.34
N PHE A 347 19.82 28.72 -11.33
CA PHE A 347 18.88 27.70 -10.87
C PHE A 347 18.94 26.42 -11.73
N MET A 348 18.90 26.57 -13.05
CA MET A 348 18.95 25.45 -14.01
C MET A 348 20.26 24.68 -13.93
N PHE A 349 21.38 25.39 -13.85
CA PHE A 349 22.69 24.81 -13.61
C PHE A 349 22.73 24.05 -12.28
N SER A 350 22.23 24.67 -11.20
CA SER A 350 22.21 24.04 -9.87
C SER A 350 21.39 22.76 -9.83
N ILE A 351 20.19 22.75 -10.42
CA ILE A 351 19.33 21.55 -10.47
C ILE A 351 19.97 20.44 -11.28
N SER A 352 20.54 20.78 -12.45
CA SER A 352 21.23 19.80 -13.29
C SER A 352 22.41 19.19 -12.52
N TRP A 353 23.21 20.05 -11.89
CA TRP A 353 24.37 19.65 -11.11
C TRP A 353 24.02 18.69 -9.96
N TRP A 354 23.09 19.07 -9.08
CA TRP A 354 22.68 18.23 -7.96
C TRP A 354 22.05 16.91 -8.41
N SER A 355 21.40 16.89 -9.57
CA SER A 355 20.89 15.66 -10.18
C SER A 355 22.02 14.71 -10.59
N VAL A 356 23.12 15.19 -11.17
CA VAL A 356 24.32 14.39 -11.47
C VAL A 356 24.95 13.85 -10.19
N VAL A 357 25.14 14.69 -9.17
CA VAL A 357 25.71 14.29 -7.87
C VAL A 357 24.88 13.17 -7.25
N PHE A 358 23.55 13.31 -7.22
CA PHE A 358 22.66 12.26 -6.73
C PHE A 358 22.83 10.95 -7.52
N VAL A 359 22.86 11.03 -8.85
CA VAL A 359 22.98 9.86 -9.73
C VAL A 359 24.28 9.09 -9.52
N MET A 360 25.37 9.82 -9.23
CA MET A 360 26.68 9.25 -8.94
C MET A 360 26.72 8.58 -7.57
N LEU A 361 26.23 9.26 -6.52
CA LEU A 361 26.36 8.81 -5.14
C LEU A 361 25.34 7.74 -4.73
N ILE A 362 24.11 7.79 -5.26
CA ILE A 362 23.02 6.95 -4.72
C ILE A 362 23.27 5.44 -4.89
N ARG A 363 23.97 5.05 -5.96
CA ARG A 363 24.28 3.64 -6.23
C ARG A 363 25.31 3.08 -5.22
N PRO A 364 26.53 3.62 -5.09
CA PRO A 364 27.49 3.10 -4.12
C PRO A 364 26.97 3.20 -2.68
N ILE A 365 26.26 4.28 -2.31
CA ILE A 365 25.63 4.39 -0.99
C ILE A 365 24.61 3.25 -0.77
N SER A 366 23.73 3.01 -1.73
CA SER A 366 22.75 1.93 -1.60
C SER A 366 23.40 0.54 -1.58
N ASP A 367 24.53 0.34 -2.24
CA ASP A 367 25.22 -0.95 -2.29
C ASP A 367 25.98 -1.19 -0.97
N ILE A 368 26.56 -0.15 -0.36
CA ILE A 368 27.14 -0.20 1.00
C ILE A 368 26.05 -0.50 2.03
N PHE A 369 24.92 0.21 1.98
CA PHE A 369 23.82 0.07 2.94
C PHE A 369 22.69 -0.80 2.37
N SER A 370 23.04 -1.94 1.78
CA SER A 370 22.09 -2.84 1.09
C SER A 370 20.93 -3.35 1.95
N LYS A 371 21.09 -3.39 3.28
CA LYS A 371 20.04 -3.75 4.25
C LYS A 371 18.99 -2.63 4.46
N ASN A 372 19.30 -1.39 4.08
CA ASN A 372 18.39 -0.26 4.25
C ASN A 372 17.43 -0.16 3.05
N ASN A 373 16.14 -0.40 3.31
CA ASN A 373 15.11 -0.41 2.28
C ASN A 373 14.89 0.97 1.62
N PHE A 374 15.04 2.07 2.39
CA PHE A 374 14.89 3.44 1.90
C PHE A 374 15.94 3.76 0.83
N LEU A 375 17.23 3.54 1.14
CA LEU A 375 18.34 3.78 0.21
C LEU A 375 18.21 2.92 -1.06
N ARG A 376 17.76 1.67 -0.92
CA ARG A 376 17.50 0.80 -2.07
C ARG A 376 16.41 1.34 -2.98
N LYS A 377 15.33 1.90 -2.43
CA LYS A 377 14.24 2.50 -3.21
C LYS A 377 14.60 3.85 -3.82
N LEU A 378 15.47 4.63 -3.18
CA LEU A 378 15.98 5.87 -3.76
C LEU A 378 16.72 5.67 -5.09
N LYS A 379 17.30 4.47 -5.34
CA LYS A 379 17.87 4.12 -6.65
C LYS A 379 16.89 4.25 -7.81
N ASN A 380 15.57 4.16 -7.56
CA ASN A 380 14.56 4.32 -8.60
C ASN A 380 14.56 5.74 -9.20
N PHE A 381 14.98 6.75 -8.45
CA PHE A 381 15.09 8.14 -8.93
C PHE A 381 16.35 8.41 -9.75
N ARG A 382 17.30 7.46 -9.82
CA ARG A 382 18.55 7.62 -10.57
C ARG A 382 18.30 7.88 -12.05
N LYS A 383 17.39 7.12 -12.67
CA LYS A 383 17.05 7.29 -14.09
C LYS A 383 16.38 8.65 -14.37
N PRO A 384 15.27 9.02 -13.70
CA PRO A 384 14.59 10.29 -14.00
C PRO A 384 15.46 11.52 -13.69
N LEU A 385 16.28 11.50 -12.62
CA LEU A 385 17.22 12.59 -12.34
C LEU A 385 18.37 12.66 -13.36
N GLY A 386 18.84 11.52 -13.86
CA GLY A 386 19.79 11.49 -14.97
C GLY A 386 19.22 12.10 -16.26
N ILE A 387 17.95 11.80 -16.57
CA ILE A 387 17.23 12.40 -17.71
C ILE A 387 17.07 13.90 -17.51
N LEU A 388 16.60 14.33 -16.33
CA LEU A 388 16.47 15.75 -15.97
C LEU A 388 17.78 16.48 -16.25
N SER A 389 18.88 16.00 -15.66
CA SER A 389 20.20 16.61 -15.85
C SER A 389 20.65 16.64 -17.31
N SER A 390 20.44 15.54 -18.07
CA SER A 390 20.83 15.52 -19.49
C SER A 390 20.04 16.54 -20.30
N ILE A 391 18.73 16.68 -20.06
CA ILE A 391 17.88 17.62 -20.79
C ILE A 391 18.31 19.04 -20.49
N LEU A 392 18.54 19.38 -19.21
CA LEU A 392 18.92 20.74 -18.84
C LEU A 392 20.27 21.15 -19.46
N ILE A 393 21.24 20.24 -19.49
CA ILE A 393 22.54 20.50 -20.15
C ILE A 393 22.37 20.61 -21.66
N ILE A 394 21.61 19.73 -22.31
CA ILE A 394 21.38 19.81 -23.76
C ILE A 394 20.72 21.13 -24.13
N VAL A 395 19.75 21.59 -23.34
CA VAL A 395 19.03 22.84 -23.59
C VAL A 395 19.91 24.05 -23.35
N ASN A 396 20.80 24.02 -22.34
CA ASN A 396 21.79 25.06 -22.15
C ASN A 396 22.81 25.11 -23.31
N PHE A 397 23.24 23.94 -23.76
CA PHE A 397 24.25 23.76 -24.81
C PHE A 397 23.72 24.12 -26.22
N ALA A 398 22.57 23.57 -26.59
CA ALA A 398 22.00 23.68 -27.94
C ALA A 398 20.90 24.74 -28.05
N GLY A 399 20.50 25.37 -26.94
CA GLY A 399 19.42 26.36 -26.94
C GLY A 399 19.73 27.58 -27.81
N SER A 400 20.97 28.06 -27.78
CA SER A 400 21.41 29.21 -28.60
C SER A 400 21.53 28.85 -30.08
N TRP A 401 21.84 27.60 -30.41
CA TRP A 401 21.99 27.12 -31.79
C TRP A 401 20.69 27.11 -32.58
N ILE A 402 19.55 26.98 -31.89
CA ILE A 402 18.22 27.04 -32.52
C ILE A 402 17.97 28.43 -33.12
N PHE A 403 18.50 29.48 -32.47
CA PHE A 403 18.30 30.87 -32.89
C PHE A 403 19.43 31.39 -33.79
N ASP A 404 20.66 30.89 -33.60
CA ASP A 404 21.80 31.20 -34.45
C ASP A 404 22.61 29.92 -34.80
N PRO A 405 22.36 29.33 -35.98
CA PRO A 405 23.08 28.15 -36.44
C PRO A 405 24.58 28.36 -36.67
N SER A 406 25.04 29.60 -36.85
CA SER A 406 26.46 29.89 -37.06
C SER A 406 27.32 29.55 -35.83
N LEU A 407 26.72 29.66 -34.64
CA LEU A 407 27.34 29.27 -33.37
C LEU A 407 27.70 27.78 -33.31
N ILE A 408 27.01 26.91 -34.06
CA ILE A 408 27.35 25.48 -34.15
C ILE A 408 28.70 25.31 -34.84
N VAL A 409 28.90 26.00 -35.96
CA VAL A 409 30.12 25.91 -36.75
C VAL A 409 31.29 26.44 -35.93
N ASP A 410 31.16 27.64 -35.36
CA ASP A 410 32.17 28.25 -34.49
C ASP A 410 32.47 27.40 -33.25
N TYR A 411 31.45 26.70 -32.74
CA TYR A 411 31.65 25.76 -31.65
C TYR A 411 32.65 24.68 -32.06
N PHE A 412 32.49 23.99 -33.18
CA PHE A 412 33.39 22.89 -33.55
C PHE A 412 34.73 23.32 -34.16
N THR A 413 34.80 24.45 -34.87
CA THR A 413 35.98 24.86 -35.65
C THR A 413 37.02 25.65 -34.85
N THR A 414 36.66 26.28 -33.73
CA THR A 414 37.60 27.11 -32.95
C THR A 414 38.63 26.26 -32.21
N ILE A 415 39.85 26.15 -32.75
CA ILE A 415 40.96 25.34 -32.20
C ILE A 415 41.30 25.71 -30.74
N GLY A 416 41.26 27.01 -30.39
CA GLY A 416 41.55 27.47 -29.04
C GLY A 416 40.60 26.90 -27.96
N ARG A 417 39.39 26.48 -28.34
CA ARG A 417 38.43 25.84 -27.42
C ARG A 417 38.75 24.39 -27.10
N TRP A 418 39.59 23.74 -27.90
CA TRP A 418 40.04 22.35 -27.67
C TRP A 418 41.35 22.27 -26.88
N ASN A 419 42.11 23.37 -26.80
CA ASN A 419 43.38 23.42 -26.09
C ASN A 419 43.24 23.69 -24.58
N ASN A 420 42.05 24.07 -24.11
CA ASN A 420 41.77 24.28 -22.69
C ASN A 420 41.13 23.02 -22.08
N LEU A 421 41.72 22.49 -21.01
CA LEU A 421 41.26 21.25 -20.34
C LEU A 421 39.83 21.36 -19.81
N THR A 422 39.46 22.49 -19.20
CA THR A 422 38.11 22.73 -18.69
C THR A 422 37.10 22.75 -19.82
N ALA A 423 37.41 23.47 -20.91
CA ALA A 423 36.56 23.50 -22.09
C ALA A 423 36.40 22.10 -22.67
N LEU A 424 37.49 21.34 -22.85
CA LEU A 424 37.47 19.97 -23.35
C LEU A 424 36.56 19.05 -22.50
N LEU A 425 36.64 19.14 -21.17
CA LEU A 425 35.81 18.35 -20.26
C LEU A 425 34.33 18.74 -20.33
N ALA A 426 34.03 20.03 -20.41
CA ALA A 426 32.67 20.54 -20.58
C ALA A 426 32.04 19.98 -21.87
N ARG A 427 32.77 20.06 -22.98
CA ARG A 427 32.31 19.54 -24.28
C ARG A 427 32.10 18.04 -24.30
N THR A 428 33.04 17.31 -23.70
CA THR A 428 32.91 15.86 -23.53
C THR A 428 31.63 15.54 -22.75
N SER A 429 31.29 16.35 -21.74
CA SER A 429 30.04 16.20 -20.99
C SER A 429 28.83 16.46 -21.87
N GLU A 430 28.80 17.57 -22.61
CA GLU A 430 27.69 17.96 -23.48
C GLU A 430 27.37 16.88 -24.53
N ILE A 431 28.39 16.39 -25.24
CA ILE A 431 28.25 15.35 -26.27
C ILE A 431 27.75 14.04 -25.66
N THR A 432 28.30 13.63 -24.51
CA THR A 432 27.89 12.39 -23.86
C THR A 432 26.54 12.50 -23.13
N ALA A 433 26.09 13.71 -22.78
CA ALA A 433 24.74 13.98 -22.28
C ALA A 433 23.68 13.69 -23.35
N VAL A 434 23.94 14.04 -24.61
CA VAL A 434 23.07 13.72 -25.75
C VAL A 434 22.89 12.21 -25.87
N LEU A 435 23.99 11.44 -25.78
CA LEU A 435 23.93 9.98 -25.79
C LEU A 435 23.11 9.43 -24.61
N LEU A 436 23.24 10.01 -23.42
CA LEU A 436 22.44 9.61 -22.25
C LEU A 436 20.95 9.85 -22.50
N PHE A 437 20.58 11.02 -23.01
CA PHE A 437 19.19 11.36 -23.31
C PHE A 437 18.59 10.42 -24.36
N LEU A 438 19.28 10.27 -25.50
CA LEU A 438 18.85 9.43 -26.61
C LEU A 438 18.73 7.96 -26.20
N THR A 439 19.55 7.47 -25.27
CA THR A 439 19.48 6.08 -24.81
C THR A 439 18.54 5.86 -23.62
N SER A 440 18.04 6.90 -22.94
CA SER A 440 17.28 6.74 -21.69
C SER A 440 15.77 6.47 -21.86
N ASN A 441 15.29 6.17 -23.06
CA ASN A 441 13.88 5.93 -23.36
C ASN A 441 13.58 4.48 -23.81
N LEU A 442 12.30 4.08 -23.77
CA LEU A 442 11.87 2.73 -24.14
C LEU A 442 12.01 2.45 -25.65
N PHE A 443 11.91 3.48 -26.48
CA PHE A 443 12.04 3.35 -27.93
C PHE A 443 13.46 2.90 -28.31
N SER A 444 14.49 3.56 -27.79
CA SER A 444 15.90 3.20 -28.02
C SER A 444 16.26 1.82 -27.45
N GLN A 445 15.64 1.42 -26.34
CA GLN A 445 15.80 0.06 -25.80
C GLN A 445 15.26 -1.00 -26.76
N LYS A 446 14.10 -0.74 -27.37
CA LYS A 446 13.50 -1.65 -28.36
C LYS A 446 14.28 -1.65 -29.67
N LEU A 447 14.68 -0.48 -30.16
CA LEU A 447 15.38 -0.31 -31.44
C LEU A 447 16.77 -0.94 -31.43
N LEU A 448 17.56 -0.68 -30.38
CA LEU A 448 18.97 -1.12 -30.30
C LEU A 448 19.15 -2.50 -29.66
N GLY A 449 18.08 -3.06 -29.07
CA GLY A 449 18.05 -4.38 -28.47
C GLY A 449 19.25 -4.66 -27.54
N LYS A 450 20.01 -5.72 -27.84
CA LYS A 450 21.17 -6.16 -27.04
C LYS A 450 22.32 -5.14 -27.02
N ASN A 451 22.42 -4.27 -28.03
CA ASN A 451 23.49 -3.27 -28.14
C ASN A 451 23.18 -1.97 -27.38
N TRP A 452 21.93 -1.78 -26.96
CA TRP A 452 21.48 -0.57 -26.25
C TRP A 452 22.38 -0.20 -25.06
N LYS A 453 22.72 -1.16 -24.18
CA LYS A 453 23.58 -0.90 -23.01
C LYS A 453 25.00 -0.50 -23.40
N ARG A 454 25.55 -1.08 -24.48
CA ARG A 454 26.89 -0.75 -24.96
C ARG A 454 26.95 0.71 -25.39
N LEU A 455 25.94 1.17 -26.13
CA LEU A 455 25.82 2.57 -26.53
C LEU A 455 25.61 3.50 -25.33
N GLN A 456 24.78 3.10 -24.36
CA GLN A 456 24.56 3.88 -23.14
C GLN A 456 25.83 4.01 -22.28
N TYR A 457 26.73 3.02 -22.28
CA TYR A 457 28.00 3.15 -21.55
C TYR A 457 28.91 4.25 -22.09
N LEU A 458 28.79 4.60 -23.38
CA LEU A 458 29.50 5.76 -23.94
C LEU A 458 29.02 7.09 -23.34
N SER A 459 27.86 7.10 -22.68
CA SER A 459 27.35 8.27 -21.99
C SER A 459 27.92 8.43 -20.58
N TYR A 460 28.78 7.53 -20.09
CA TYR A 460 29.29 7.59 -18.72
C TYR A 460 30.30 8.72 -18.45
N PRO A 461 31.16 9.13 -19.42
CA PRO A 461 32.02 10.30 -19.23
C PRO A 461 31.24 11.54 -18.80
N TYR A 462 29.99 11.71 -19.26
CA TYR A 462 29.07 12.77 -18.85
C TYR A 462 29.11 13.09 -17.35
N PHE A 463 28.98 12.05 -16.52
CA PHE A 463 28.88 12.20 -15.08
C PHE A 463 30.21 12.64 -14.46
N ILE A 464 31.35 12.28 -15.06
CA ILE A 464 32.68 12.60 -14.54
C ILE A 464 33.17 13.93 -15.11
N THR A 465 33.12 14.10 -16.43
CA THR A 465 33.60 15.31 -17.08
C THR A 465 32.68 16.49 -16.84
N GLY A 466 31.35 16.26 -16.76
CA GLY A 466 30.38 17.27 -16.34
C GLY A 466 30.62 17.70 -14.90
N ALA A 467 30.93 16.73 -14.03
CA ALA A 467 31.30 17.01 -12.64
C ALA A 467 32.54 17.92 -12.60
N ILE A 468 33.62 17.55 -13.27
CA ILE A 468 34.88 18.29 -13.21
C ILE A 468 34.77 19.67 -13.87
N ALA A 469 34.08 19.76 -15.02
CA ALA A 469 33.91 21.01 -15.74
C ALA A 469 33.12 22.04 -14.94
N GLY A 470 32.05 21.62 -14.23
CA GLY A 470 31.26 22.53 -13.40
C GLY A 470 32.06 23.21 -12.28
N VAL A 471 33.10 22.55 -11.76
CA VAL A 471 34.01 23.11 -10.73
C VAL A 471 34.83 24.27 -11.28
N SER A 472 35.27 24.16 -12.53
CA SER A 472 36.20 25.13 -13.12
C SER A 472 35.56 26.46 -13.49
N TYR A 473 34.22 26.55 -13.52
CA TYR A 473 33.48 27.79 -13.81
C TYR A 473 33.12 28.59 -12.54
N THR A 474 33.44 28.08 -11.35
CA THR A 474 33.18 28.77 -10.08
C THR A 474 34.49 29.28 -9.47
N ASP A 475 34.78 30.58 -9.62
CA ASP A 475 36.04 31.25 -9.19
C ASP A 475 36.20 31.41 -7.67
N THR A 476 35.56 30.56 -6.85
CA THR A 476 35.67 30.63 -5.39
C THR A 476 36.45 29.44 -4.84
N THR A 477 37.45 29.72 -4.00
CA THR A 477 38.25 28.70 -3.28
C THR A 477 37.39 27.71 -2.48
N GLY A 478 36.20 28.14 -2.03
CA GLY A 478 35.20 27.26 -1.38
C GLY A 478 34.55 26.23 -2.31
N ALA A 479 34.40 26.55 -3.59
CA ALA A 479 33.87 25.62 -4.59
C ALA A 479 34.89 24.51 -4.92
N TYR A 480 36.19 24.78 -4.97
CA TYR A 480 37.15 23.69 -5.19
C TYR A 480 37.12 22.63 -4.06
N PHE A 481 36.98 23.05 -2.80
CA PHE A 481 36.94 22.13 -1.64
C PHE A 481 35.69 21.25 -1.60
N GLN A 482 34.52 21.82 -1.91
CA GLN A 482 33.26 21.05 -1.93
C GLN A 482 33.26 19.98 -3.04
N TYR A 483 33.92 20.26 -4.18
CA TYR A 483 33.77 19.44 -5.38
C TYR A 483 34.86 18.37 -5.54
N TYR A 484 36.13 18.67 -5.23
CA TYR A 484 37.14 17.60 -5.09
C TYR A 484 36.80 16.67 -3.90
N GLY A 485 36.20 17.23 -2.85
CA GLY A 485 35.62 16.46 -1.75
C GLY A 485 34.54 15.49 -2.22
N LEU A 486 33.58 15.93 -3.05
CA LEU A 486 32.52 15.07 -3.58
C LEU A 486 33.02 13.96 -4.50
N VAL A 487 33.95 14.25 -5.42
CA VAL A 487 34.55 13.25 -6.30
C VAL A 487 35.39 12.25 -5.48
N GLY A 488 36.18 12.73 -4.52
CA GLY A 488 36.92 11.88 -3.59
C GLY A 488 35.99 10.97 -2.77
N VAL A 489 34.91 11.52 -2.22
CA VAL A 489 33.87 10.76 -1.51
C VAL A 489 33.24 9.72 -2.43
N TRP A 490 32.93 10.06 -3.68
CA TRP A 490 32.37 9.10 -4.63
C TRP A 490 33.33 7.94 -4.92
N VAL A 491 34.61 8.22 -5.18
CA VAL A 491 35.65 7.20 -5.40
C VAL A 491 35.78 6.29 -4.17
N ILE A 492 35.85 6.87 -2.97
CA ILE A 492 35.93 6.12 -1.71
C ILE A 492 34.70 5.22 -1.55
N LEU A 493 33.49 5.75 -1.72
CA LEU A 493 32.25 4.99 -1.61
C LEU A 493 32.19 3.87 -2.65
N TRP A 494 32.68 4.11 -3.87
CA TRP A 494 32.74 3.10 -4.92
C TRP A 494 33.71 1.97 -4.58
N ILE A 495 34.90 2.29 -4.08
CA ILE A 495 35.90 1.30 -3.63
C ILE A 495 35.33 0.46 -2.48
N ILE A 496 34.71 1.09 -1.47
CA ILE A 496 34.10 0.38 -0.34
C ILE A 496 32.97 -0.54 -0.83
N ALA A 497 32.10 -0.06 -1.73
CA ALA A 497 31.04 -0.87 -2.31
C ALA A 497 31.59 -2.07 -3.09
N PHE A 498 32.65 -1.86 -3.89
CA PHE A 498 33.32 -2.90 -4.66
C PHE A 498 33.91 -3.97 -3.76
N ILE A 499 34.69 -3.59 -2.75
CA ILE A 499 35.30 -4.49 -1.76
C ILE A 499 34.20 -5.31 -1.06
N LYS A 500 33.14 -4.67 -0.59
CA LYS A 500 32.02 -5.33 0.10
C LYS A 500 31.30 -6.34 -0.81
N SER A 501 31.10 -6.00 -2.08
CA SER A 501 30.50 -6.91 -3.05
C SER A 501 31.37 -8.16 -3.28
N HIS A 502 32.69 -8.00 -3.35
CA HIS A 502 33.64 -9.10 -3.54
C HIS A 502 33.80 -10.00 -2.30
N LEU A 503 33.72 -9.42 -1.09
CA LEU A 503 33.77 -10.18 0.16
C LEU A 503 32.49 -11.03 0.37
N ASN A 504 31.34 -10.53 -0.06
CA ASN A 504 30.07 -11.26 0.03
C ASN A 504 29.93 -12.38 -1.01
N THR A 505 30.71 -12.38 -2.10
CA THR A 505 30.72 -13.46 -3.11
C THR A 505 31.65 -14.63 -2.75
N LYS A 506 32.47 -14.48 -1.70
CA LYS A 506 33.38 -15.53 -1.19
C LYS A 506 32.85 -16.25 0.07
N LYS A 507 31.65 -15.89 0.54
CA LYS A 507 30.86 -16.62 1.55
C LYS A 507 29.64 -17.19 0.87
#